data_AF-A0A536G547-F1
#
_entry.id   AF-A0A536G547-F1
#
_cell.length_a   1.000
_cell.length_b   1.000
_cell.length_c   1.000
_cell.angle_alpha   90.00
_cell.angle_beta   90.00
_cell.angle_gamma   90.00
#
_symmetry.space_group_name_H-M   'P 1'
#
loop_
_entity.id
_entity.type
_entity.pdbx_description
1 polymer ?
#
loop_
_entity_poly.entity_id
_entity_poly.type
_entity_poly.pdbx_seq_one_letter_code
_entity_poly.pdbx_strand_id
1 'polypeptide(L)'
;MIAEIGSGPPPPADEVIDEPNCLAMPGLVNAHDHMYQWATRGYVPDGTLFEWLRALYPVWARIDADTVRVAARAAIANLLLSGCTLSTDHHYVFPHRRPGIFEALVDAARELGLRFH
;
A
#
# COMPACT_ATOMS: atom_id res chain seq x y z
N MET A 1 17.81 9.05 7.67
CA MET A 1 18.45 9.86 6.61
C MET A 1 19.74 9.14 6.24
N ILE A 2 20.15 9.12 4.97
CA ILE A 2 21.44 8.54 4.56
C ILE A 2 22.54 9.56 4.87
N ALA A 3 23.55 9.17 5.65
CA ALA A 3 24.64 10.05 6.07
C ALA A 3 25.85 10.03 5.12
N GLU A 4 26.19 8.85 4.58
CA GLU A 4 27.35 8.66 3.70
C GLU A 4 27.05 7.55 2.67
N ILE A 5 27.67 7.64 1.49
CA ILE A 5 27.67 6.60 0.44
C ILE A 5 29.09 6.52 -0.11
N GLY A 6 29.65 5.31 -0.24
CA GLY A 6 31.03 5.14 -0.70
C GLY A 6 31.37 3.69 -1.06
N SER A 7 32.65 3.46 -1.35
CA SER A 7 33.22 2.14 -1.61
C SER A 7 34.36 1.84 -0.65
N GLY A 8 34.60 0.55 -0.38
CA GLY A 8 35.62 0.08 0.57
C GLY A 8 35.02 -0.45 1.88
N PRO A 9 35.83 -0.59 2.94
CA PRO A 9 35.35 -1.07 4.23
C PRO A 9 34.26 -0.15 4.79
N PRO A 10 33.13 -0.69 5.30
CA PRO A 10 32.08 0.13 5.88
C PRO A 10 32.53 0.80 7.19
N PRO A 11 31.96 1.96 7.56
CA PRO A 11 32.18 2.56 8.87
C PRO A 11 31.60 1.68 9.98
N PRO A 12 31.99 1.89 11.26
CA PRO A 12 31.35 1.22 12.39
C PRO A 12 29.84 1.50 12.44
N ALA A 13 29.04 0.46 12.67
CA ALA A 13 27.59 0.53 12.77
C ALA A 13 27.06 -0.45 13.82
N ASP A 14 25.89 -0.16 14.39
CA ASP A 14 25.20 -1.08 15.30
C ASP A 14 24.70 -2.34 14.58
N GLU A 15 24.37 -2.22 13.29
CA GLU A 15 23.90 -3.30 12.41
C GLU A 15 24.59 -3.21 11.04
N VAL A 16 25.00 -4.37 10.51
CA VAL A 16 25.62 -4.50 9.18
C VAL A 16 24.81 -5.50 8.37
N ILE A 17 24.32 -5.07 7.21
CA ILE A 17 23.63 -5.92 6.23
C ILE A 17 24.60 -6.18 5.07
N ASP A 18 25.12 -7.41 4.97
CA ASP A 18 26.08 -7.84 3.95
C ASP A 18 25.43 -8.80 2.95
N GLU A 19 24.99 -8.26 1.80
CA GLU A 19 24.25 -8.98 0.76
C GLU A 19 24.94 -8.83 -0.61
N PRO A 20 26.07 -9.51 -0.85
CA PRO A 20 26.96 -9.27 -2.00
C PRO A 20 26.35 -9.60 -3.38
N ASN A 21 25.23 -10.33 -3.40
CA ASN A 21 24.50 -10.68 -4.62
C ASN A 21 23.19 -9.90 -4.80
N CYS A 22 22.99 -8.85 -3.99
CA CYS A 22 21.84 -7.98 -4.07
C CYS A 22 22.22 -6.61 -4.63
N LEU A 23 21.23 -5.93 -5.21
CA LEU A 23 21.34 -4.54 -5.60
C LEU A 23 20.63 -3.67 -4.57
N ALA A 24 21.36 -2.74 -3.96
CA ALA A 24 20.74 -1.65 -3.20
C ALA A 24 20.19 -0.60 -4.16
N MET A 25 18.93 -0.22 -3.99
CA MET A 25 18.25 0.79 -4.79
C MET A 25 17.42 1.73 -3.92
N PRO A 26 17.13 2.97 -4.37
CA PRO A 26 16.11 3.78 -3.73
C PRO A 26 14.78 3.03 -3.70
N GLY A 27 14.08 3.10 -2.56
CA GLY A 27 12.75 2.52 -2.47
C GLY A 27 11.80 3.15 -3.48
N LEU A 28 10.97 2.31 -4.12
CA LEU A 28 10.02 2.79 -5.12
C LEU A 28 8.94 3.66 -4.49
N VAL A 29 8.40 4.57 -5.31
CA VAL A 29 7.30 5.48 -4.95
C VAL A 29 6.08 5.12 -5.78
N ASN A 30 5.04 4.63 -5.14
CA ASN A 30 3.74 4.44 -5.79
C ASN A 30 2.89 5.71 -5.62
N ALA A 31 2.82 6.53 -6.66
CA ALA A 31 2.22 7.86 -6.61
C ALA A 31 0.68 7.87 -6.57
N HIS A 32 0.02 6.72 -6.76
CA HIS A 32 -1.44 6.59 -6.76
C HIS A 32 -1.87 5.15 -6.47
N ASP A 33 -2.90 4.96 -5.64
CA ASP A 33 -3.55 3.66 -5.43
C ASP A 33 -5.05 3.83 -5.12
N HIS A 34 -5.77 2.71 -5.10
CA HIS A 34 -7.11 2.57 -4.54
C HIS A 34 -7.16 1.33 -3.65
N MET A 35 -6.53 1.40 -2.48
CA MET A 35 -6.19 0.25 -1.65
C MET A 35 -7.40 -0.57 -1.21
N TYR A 36 -8.57 0.05 -1.01
CA TYR A 36 -9.80 -0.69 -0.67
C TYR A 36 -10.25 -1.67 -1.76
N GLN A 37 -9.86 -1.43 -3.03
CA GLN A 37 -10.23 -2.29 -4.16
C GLN A 37 -9.49 -3.64 -4.13
N TRP A 38 -8.46 -3.78 -3.29
CA TRP A 38 -7.80 -5.07 -3.04
C TRP A 38 -8.76 -6.15 -2.53
N ALA A 39 -9.83 -5.78 -1.84
CA ALA A 39 -10.88 -6.70 -1.39
C ALA A 39 -11.70 -7.32 -2.54
N THR A 40 -11.65 -6.73 -3.74
CA THR A 40 -12.50 -7.09 -4.89
C THR A 40 -11.70 -7.47 -6.14
N ARG A 41 -10.43 -7.85 -5.98
CA ARG A 41 -9.59 -8.28 -7.11
C ARG A 41 -10.21 -9.49 -7.81
N GLY A 42 -10.23 -9.46 -9.14
CA GLY A 42 -10.79 -10.54 -9.96
C GLY A 42 -12.32 -10.59 -10.05
N TYR A 43 -13.05 -9.61 -9.50
CA TYR A 43 -14.52 -9.61 -9.51
C TYR A 43 -15.13 -9.46 -10.92
N VAL A 44 -14.51 -8.65 -11.77
CA VAL A 44 -14.87 -8.51 -13.19
C VAL A 44 -13.58 -8.55 -14.02
N PRO A 45 -13.07 -9.74 -14.38
CA PRO A 45 -11.75 -9.88 -15.00
C PRO A 45 -11.71 -9.37 -16.45
N ASP A 46 -12.82 -9.52 -17.18
CA ASP A 46 -12.88 -9.26 -18.63
C ASP A 46 -13.91 -8.18 -19.02
N GLY A 47 -14.30 -7.32 -18.06
CA GLY A 47 -15.29 -6.26 -18.28
C GLY A 47 -14.67 -4.94 -18.72
N THR A 48 -15.42 -4.13 -19.47
CA THR A 48 -15.08 -2.73 -19.73
C THR A 48 -15.12 -1.91 -18.44
N LEU A 49 -14.50 -0.72 -18.44
CA LEU A 49 -14.49 0.20 -17.29
C LEU A 49 -15.89 0.42 -16.70
N PHE A 50 -16.90 0.68 -17.54
CA PHE A 50 -18.26 0.96 -17.06
C PHE A 50 -19.02 -0.29 -16.62
N GLU A 51 -18.68 -1.47 -17.14
CA GLU A 51 -19.22 -2.73 -16.62
C GLU A 51 -18.62 -3.03 -15.24
N TRP A 52 -17.31 -2.88 -15.10
CA TRP A 52 -16.59 -3.01 -13.82
C TRP A 52 -17.12 -2.02 -12.77
N LEU A 53 -17.24 -0.72 -13.10
CA LEU A 53 -17.78 0.29 -12.19
C LEU A 53 -19.22 -0.02 -11.76
N ARG A 54 -20.10 -0.33 -12.72
CA ARG A 54 -21.51 -0.66 -12.41
C ARG A 54 -21.64 -1.90 -11.54
N ALA A 55 -20.79 -2.91 -11.76
CA ALA A 55 -20.78 -4.12 -10.96
C ALA A 55 -20.24 -3.87 -9.53
N LEU A 56 -19.22 -3.02 -9.38
CA LEU A 56 -18.51 -2.86 -8.12
C LEU A 56 -19.04 -1.76 -7.21
N TYR A 57 -19.62 -0.68 -7.72
CA TYR A 57 -20.21 0.34 -6.84
C TYR A 57 -21.23 -0.22 -5.84
N PRO A 58 -22.14 -1.15 -6.21
CA PRO A 58 -23.03 -1.81 -5.24
C PRO A 58 -22.32 -2.63 -4.17
N VAL A 59 -21.14 -3.19 -4.49
CA VAL A 59 -20.28 -3.92 -3.54
C VAL A 59 -19.56 -2.92 -2.64
N TRP A 60 -18.93 -1.90 -3.22
CA TRP A 60 -18.19 -0.89 -2.47
C TRP A 60 -19.07 -0.02 -1.59
N ALA A 61 -20.36 0.15 -1.92
CA ALA A 61 -21.33 0.78 -1.04
C ALA A 61 -21.53 0.07 0.30
N ARG A 62 -20.94 -1.13 0.47
CA ARG A 62 -21.04 -1.95 1.69
C ARG A 62 -19.73 -2.04 2.47
N ILE A 63 -18.63 -1.47 1.98
CA ILE A 63 -17.36 -1.50 2.74
C ILE A 63 -17.50 -0.76 4.06
N ASP A 64 -16.69 -1.18 5.01
CA ASP A 64 -16.53 -0.58 6.32
C ASP A 64 -15.06 -0.59 6.74
N ALA A 65 -14.78 -0.04 7.92
CA ALA A 65 -13.44 0.08 8.46
C ALA A 65 -12.69 -1.25 8.51
N ASP A 66 -13.37 -2.36 8.83
CA ASP A 66 -12.73 -3.68 8.90
C ASP A 66 -12.34 -4.19 7.52
N THR A 67 -13.24 -4.03 6.54
CA THR A 67 -12.93 -4.36 5.14
C THR A 67 -11.74 -3.56 4.63
N VAL A 68 -11.73 -2.24 4.88
CA VAL A 68 -10.67 -1.34 4.44
C VAL A 68 -9.35 -1.67 5.14
N ARG A 69 -9.37 -1.99 6.44
CA ARG A 69 -8.16 -2.41 7.19
C ARG A 69 -7.49 -3.61 6.55
N VAL A 70 -8.26 -4.66 6.25
CA VAL A 70 -7.74 -5.90 5.65
C VAL A 70 -7.24 -5.64 4.22
N ALA A 71 -8.00 -4.91 3.42
CA ALA A 71 -7.63 -4.58 2.05
C ALA A 71 -6.36 -3.73 1.99
N ALA A 72 -6.26 -2.70 2.84
CA ALA A 72 -5.09 -1.83 2.93
C ALA A 72 -3.85 -2.62 3.37
N ARG A 73 -3.96 -3.49 4.38
CA ARG A 73 -2.83 -4.35 4.77
C ARG A 73 -2.34 -5.22 3.62
N ALA A 74 -3.24 -5.82 2.85
CA ALA A 74 -2.87 -6.64 1.70
C ALA A 74 -2.18 -5.80 0.60
N ALA A 75 -2.72 -4.62 0.29
CA ALA A 75 -2.14 -3.69 -0.67
C ALA A 75 -0.73 -3.25 -0.27
N ILE A 76 -0.58 -2.79 0.98
CA ILE A 76 0.66 -2.26 1.52
C ILE A 76 1.71 -3.35 1.67
N ALA A 77 1.34 -4.55 2.12
CA ALA A 77 2.27 -5.67 2.19
C ALA A 77 2.81 -6.03 0.79
N ASN A 78 1.96 -6.02 -0.24
CA ASN A 78 2.41 -6.25 -1.61
C ASN A 78 3.35 -5.14 -2.11
N LEU A 79 3.06 -3.87 -1.81
CA LEU A 79 3.94 -2.76 -2.12
C LEU A 79 5.33 -2.95 -1.49
N LEU A 80 5.38 -3.22 -0.18
CA LEU A 80 6.65 -3.43 0.54
C LEU A 80 7.45 -4.63 0.00
N LEU A 81 6.78 -5.76 -0.24
CA LEU A 81 7.41 -6.97 -0.81
C LEU A 81 7.94 -6.75 -2.24
N SER A 82 7.39 -5.77 -2.96
CA SER A 82 7.84 -5.37 -4.30
C SER A 82 8.87 -4.23 -4.30
N GLY A 83 9.35 -3.79 -3.13
CA GLY A 83 10.36 -2.73 -2.99
C GLY A 83 9.80 -1.31 -2.99
N CYS A 84 8.48 -1.12 -2.90
CA CYS A 84 7.85 0.18 -2.72
C CYS A 84 7.87 0.60 -1.26
N THR A 85 8.37 1.80 -0.97
CA THR A 85 8.56 2.31 0.40
C THR A 85 7.76 3.59 0.69
N LEU A 86 7.23 4.25 -0.35
CA LEU A 86 6.33 5.39 -0.24
C LEU A 86 5.09 5.14 -1.10
N SER A 87 3.90 5.41 -0.55
CA SER A 87 2.69 5.50 -1.37
C SER A 87 1.70 6.54 -0.88
N THR A 88 0.66 6.76 -1.68
CA THR A 88 -0.54 7.52 -1.40
C THR A 88 -1.75 6.61 -1.70
N ASP A 89 -2.92 6.92 -1.15
CA ASP A 89 -4.16 6.25 -1.53
C ASP A 89 -5.21 7.28 -1.93
N HIS A 90 -5.85 7.07 -3.08
CA HIS A 90 -6.98 7.86 -3.49
C HIS A 90 -8.27 7.17 -3.02
N HIS A 91 -8.53 7.26 -1.72
CA HIS A 91 -9.75 6.74 -1.12
C HIS A 91 -10.93 7.70 -1.32
N TYR A 92 -11.84 7.37 -2.24
CA TYR A 92 -12.97 8.26 -2.58
C TYR A 92 -14.36 7.69 -2.23
N VAL A 93 -14.44 6.44 -1.74
CA VAL A 93 -15.72 5.80 -1.39
C VAL A 93 -15.90 5.79 0.12
N PHE A 94 -16.82 6.61 0.63
CA PHE A 94 -17.19 6.64 2.04
C PHE A 94 -18.69 6.34 2.20
N PRO A 95 -19.09 5.07 2.37
CA PRO A 95 -20.50 4.73 2.52
C PRO A 95 -21.13 5.41 3.74
N HIS A 96 -22.38 5.82 3.58
CA HIS A 96 -23.11 6.54 4.62
C HIS A 96 -23.21 5.70 5.91
N ARG A 97 -23.02 6.34 7.08
CA ARG A 97 -23.02 5.68 8.41
C ARG A 97 -21.95 4.58 8.57
N ARG A 98 -20.82 4.65 7.87
CA ARG A 98 -19.65 3.80 8.08
C ARG A 98 -18.43 4.62 8.50
N PRO A 99 -18.32 5.00 9.80
CA PRO A 99 -17.19 5.77 10.31
C PRO A 99 -15.92 4.91 10.36
N GLY A 100 -14.75 5.53 10.54
CA GLY A 100 -13.50 4.83 10.81
C GLY A 100 -12.73 4.35 9.58
N ILE A 101 -13.23 4.58 8.37
CA ILE A 101 -12.62 4.12 7.12
C ILE A 101 -11.24 4.73 6.90
N PHE A 102 -11.11 6.05 7.09
CA PHE A 102 -9.86 6.75 6.87
C PHE A 102 -8.82 6.37 7.94
N GLU A 103 -9.25 6.25 9.18
CA GLU A 103 -8.43 5.81 10.30
C GLU A 103 -7.90 4.38 10.08
N ALA A 104 -8.76 3.47 9.63
CA ALA A 104 -8.35 2.09 9.33
C ALA A 104 -7.24 2.01 8.27
N LEU A 105 -7.30 2.85 7.24
CA LEU A 105 -6.27 2.97 6.20
C LEU A 105 -4.95 3.50 6.77
N VAL A 106 -5.01 4.63 7.50
CA VAL A 106 -3.81 5.26 8.10
C VAL A 106 -3.15 4.34 9.12
N ASP A 107 -3.95 3.66 9.95
CA ASP A 107 -3.44 2.72 10.94
C ASP A 107 -2.75 1.52 10.29
N ALA A 108 -3.30 0.98 9.19
CA ALA A 108 -2.65 -0.10 8.45
C ALA A 108 -1.28 0.32 7.87
N ALA A 109 -1.17 1.55 7.35
CA ALA A 109 0.10 2.07 6.87
C ALA A 109 1.12 2.26 7.99
N ARG A 110 0.70 2.77 9.15
CA ARG A 110 1.58 2.91 10.34
C ARG A 110 2.04 1.55 10.86
N GLU A 111 1.12 0.60 10.96
CA GLU A 111 1.42 -0.76 11.44
C GLU A 111 2.48 -1.45 10.58
N LEU A 112 2.39 -1.32 9.26
CA LEU A 112 3.33 -1.95 8.32
C LEU A 112 4.57 -1.10 8.02
N GLY A 113 4.65 0.12 8.56
CA GLY A 113 5.81 1.00 8.39
C GLY A 113 5.95 1.62 7.00
N LEU A 114 4.87 1.70 6.21
CA LEU A 114 4.90 2.38 4.91
C LEU A 114 4.94 3.89 5.12
N ARG A 115 5.80 4.60 4.38
CA ARG A 115 5.72 6.06 4.30
C ARG A 115 4.48 6.43 3.49
N PHE A 116 3.51 7.05 4.15
CA PHE A 116 2.18 7.26 3.60
C PHE A 116 1.78 8.74 3.66
N HIS A 117 1.28 9.26 2.54
CA HIS A 117 0.96 10.67 2.34
C HIS A 117 -0.44 10.86 1.76
#